data_AF-A0A2L0CQH1-F1
#
_entry.id   AF-A0A2L0CQH1-F1
#
_cell.length_a   1.000
_cell.length_b   1.000
_cell.length_c   1.000
_cell.angle_alpha   90.00
_cell.angle_beta   90.00
_cell.angle_gamma   90.00
#
_symmetry.space_group_name_H-M   'P 1'
#
loop_
_entity.id
_entity.type
_entity.pdbx_description
1 polymer ?
#
loop_
_entity_poly.entity_id
_entity_poly.type
_entity_poly.pdbx_seq_one_letter_code
_entity_poly.pdbx_strand_id
1 'polypeptide(L)'
;YKAIGTTLAGLAQCGAWGCFDEFNRIDISVLSVISTQLQTIRSALLMKVKRFYFEGTEIDLDSKVGIFITMNPGYAGRTELPESVKALFRPVVCILPDLELICLISLFSDGFLDAKVLAKKMTVLYKLAREQLSKQFHYDWGLRALNSVLRMAGVLKRASPDISETLVLMRALRDMNYPKFVFDDVPLFLGLIQDLFPGLNCPRVGYPDFNAAVEHVLTANKYMVLPIQIDKVVQMYETMMTRHSTMMVGPTGGGKTVVIQTLCGAQIHMGLPTKTLTLNPKACSVVELYGILDPLTRDWTDGLLSNIFRDMNKPTEKDERRYILFDGDVDALWIEN
;
A
#
# COMPACT_ATOMS: atom_id res chain seq x y z
N TYR A 1 3.60 26.97 1.30
CA TYR A 1 3.31 27.43 2.67
C TYR A 1 1.86 27.93 2.83
N LYS A 2 1.33 28.83 1.96
CA LYS A 2 -0.04 29.35 2.08
C LYS A 2 -1.12 28.26 2.20
N ALA A 3 -1.04 27.21 1.38
CA ALA A 3 -1.97 26.07 1.44
C ALA A 3 -1.94 25.37 2.81
N ILE A 4 -0.74 25.11 3.35
CA ILE A 4 -0.57 24.52 4.69
C ILE A 4 -1.09 25.46 5.77
N GLY A 5 -0.87 26.78 5.65
CA GLY A 5 -1.47 27.77 6.53
C GLY A 5 -3.00 27.68 6.54
N THR A 6 -3.64 27.57 5.37
CA THR A 6 -5.10 27.37 5.28
C THR A 6 -5.55 26.08 5.96
N THR A 7 -4.83 24.96 5.77
CA THR A 7 -5.11 23.70 6.46
C THR A 7 -4.96 23.82 7.97
N LEU A 8 -3.88 24.45 8.45
CA LEU A 8 -3.62 24.69 9.87
C LEU A 8 -4.67 25.60 10.51
N ALA A 9 -5.10 26.65 9.81
CA ALA A 9 -6.19 27.52 10.25
C ALA A 9 -7.51 26.75 10.35
N GLY A 10 -7.79 25.84 9.41
CA GLY A 10 -8.94 24.94 9.46
C GLY A 10 -8.87 24.01 10.68
N LEU A 11 -7.72 23.36 10.91
CA LEU A 11 -7.50 22.47 12.06
C LEU A 11 -7.66 23.19 13.40
N ALA A 12 -7.10 24.41 13.51
CA ALA A 12 -7.19 25.22 14.73
C ALA A 12 -8.63 25.62 15.08
N GLN A 13 -9.43 25.95 14.06
CA GLN A 13 -10.83 26.34 14.26
C GLN A 13 -11.75 25.14 14.52
N CYS A 14 -11.49 23.99 13.91
CA CYS A 14 -12.33 22.81 14.10
C CYS A 14 -11.94 21.94 15.30
N GLY A 15 -10.75 22.15 15.88
CA GLY A 15 -10.25 21.37 17.01
C GLY A 15 -9.87 19.94 16.65
N ALA A 16 -9.62 19.65 15.37
CA ALA A 16 -9.26 18.31 14.90
C ALA A 16 -7.75 18.04 15.03
N TRP A 17 -7.40 16.75 14.91
CA TRP A 17 -6.02 16.31 14.91
C TRP A 17 -5.55 16.11 13.47
N GLY A 18 -4.52 16.85 13.07
CA GLY A 18 -3.83 16.67 11.80
C GLY A 18 -2.59 15.82 11.98
N CYS A 19 -2.51 14.69 11.28
CA CYS A 19 -1.29 13.91 11.12
C CYS A 19 -0.75 14.13 9.71
N PHE A 20 0.36 14.85 9.58
CA PHE A 20 1.00 15.11 8.30
C PHE A 20 2.04 14.02 8.04
N ASP A 21 1.69 13.12 7.11
CA ASP A 21 2.56 12.03 6.71
C ASP A 21 3.70 12.54 5.81
N GLU A 22 4.88 11.93 5.93
CA GLU A 22 6.07 12.25 5.12
C GLU A 22 6.47 13.75 5.10
N PHE A 23 6.34 14.42 6.25
CA PHE A 23 6.51 15.87 6.37
C PHE A 23 7.90 16.38 5.92
N ASN A 24 8.90 15.48 5.91
CA ASN A 24 10.27 15.77 5.51
C ASN A 24 10.51 15.77 3.98
N ARG A 25 9.46 15.66 3.17
CA ARG A 25 9.50 15.89 1.70
C ARG A 25 9.20 17.32 1.29
N ILE A 26 8.74 18.16 2.23
CA ILE A 26 8.46 19.57 1.97
C ILE A 26 9.79 20.34 1.82
N ASP A 27 9.85 21.23 0.83
CA ASP A 27 11.01 22.10 0.62
C ASP A 27 11.40 22.89 1.88
N ILE A 28 12.71 23.00 2.13
CA ILE A 28 13.28 23.62 3.33
C ILE A 28 12.85 25.09 3.49
N SER A 29 12.72 25.83 2.38
CA SER A 29 12.27 27.23 2.42
C SER A 29 10.82 27.33 2.91
N VAL A 30 9.99 26.36 2.53
CA VAL A 30 8.58 26.27 2.93
C VAL A 30 8.45 25.84 4.40
N LEU A 31 9.25 24.87 4.84
CA LEU A 31 9.31 24.42 6.23
C LEU A 31 9.65 25.56 7.21
N SER A 32 10.54 26.47 6.81
CA SER A 32 10.90 27.62 7.64
C SER A 32 9.71 28.54 7.91
N VAL A 33 8.85 28.78 6.93
CA VAL A 33 7.61 29.57 7.11
C VAL A 33 6.58 28.80 7.95
N ILE A 34 6.46 27.50 7.73
CA ILE A 34 5.55 26.64 8.51
C ILE A 34 5.96 26.61 9.99
N SER A 35 7.26 26.67 10.31
CA SER A 35 7.74 26.79 11.69
C SER A 35 7.10 27.99 12.40
N THR A 36 7.06 29.15 11.76
CA THR A 36 6.41 30.35 12.32
C THR A 36 4.91 30.14 12.51
N GLN A 37 4.23 29.52 11.55
CA GLN A 37 2.80 29.20 11.65
C GLN A 37 2.49 28.27 12.84
N LEU A 38 3.26 27.19 12.97
CA LEU A 38 3.14 26.24 14.07
C LEU A 38 3.46 26.90 15.42
N GLN A 39 4.48 27.75 15.47
CA GLN A 39 4.83 28.49 16.69
C GLN A 39 3.71 29.44 17.12
N THR A 40 3.04 30.12 16.19
CA THR A 40 1.90 30.99 16.51
C THR A 40 0.75 30.20 17.12
N ILE A 41 0.39 29.05 16.54
CA ILE A 41 -0.66 28.16 17.08
C ILE A 41 -0.26 27.63 18.46
N ARG A 42 0.99 27.16 18.62
CA ARG A 42 1.53 26.68 19.90
C ARG A 42 1.47 27.76 20.98
N SER A 43 1.88 28.99 20.69
CA SER A 43 1.83 30.10 21.63
C SER A 43 0.40 30.41 22.06
N ALA A 44 -0.55 30.42 21.12
CA ALA A 44 -1.96 30.64 21.41
C ALA A 44 -2.54 29.54 22.33
N LEU A 45 -2.17 28.28 22.10
CA LEU A 45 -2.55 27.16 22.96
C LEU A 45 -1.97 27.29 24.37
N LEU A 46 -0.70 27.68 24.51
CA LEU A 46 -0.04 27.87 25.80
C LEU A 46 -0.66 29.03 26.60
N MET A 47 -1.02 30.13 25.91
CA MET A 47 -1.70 31.27 26.51
C MET A 47 -3.18 31.01 26.79
N LYS A 48 -3.74 29.90 26.30
CA LYS A 48 -5.16 29.51 26.44
C LYS A 48 -6.12 30.58 25.92
N VAL A 49 -5.75 31.26 24.84
CA VAL A 49 -6.62 32.26 24.20
C VAL A 49 -7.72 31.57 23.40
N LYS A 50 -8.90 32.19 23.30
CA LYS A 50 -10.01 31.69 22.48
C LYS A 50 -9.93 32.15 21.02
N ARG A 51 -9.25 33.25 20.78
CA ARG A 51 -9.01 33.87 19.48
C ARG A 51 -7.57 34.31 19.39
N PHE A 52 -7.01 34.21 18.20
CA PHE A 52 -5.64 34.65 17.95
C PHE A 52 -5.49 35.08 16.50
N TYR A 53 -4.47 35.91 16.26
CA TYR A 53 -4.16 36.37 14.92
C TYR A 53 -3.27 35.35 14.21
N PHE A 54 -3.71 34.90 13.04
CA PHE A 54 -3.03 33.90 12.22
C PHE A 54 -3.11 34.28 10.74
N GLU A 55 -1.96 34.32 10.06
CA GLU A 55 -1.82 34.63 8.63
C GLU A 55 -2.59 35.89 8.15
N GLY A 56 -2.67 36.93 9.00
CA GLY A 56 -3.34 38.18 8.64
C GLY A 56 -4.82 38.25 9.03
N THR A 57 -5.35 37.23 9.70
CA THR A 57 -6.76 37.16 10.11
C THR A 57 -6.91 36.73 11.56
N GLU A 58 -7.88 37.28 12.28
CA GLU A 58 -8.25 36.76 13.60
C GLU A 58 -9.13 35.51 13.41
N ILE A 59 -8.70 34.39 13.99
CA ILE A 59 -9.42 33.10 13.91
C ILE A 59 -9.74 32.58 15.31
N ASP A 60 -10.82 31.81 15.40
CA ASP A 60 -11.17 31.06 16.61
C ASP A 60 -10.17 29.91 16.84
N LEU A 61 -9.88 29.60 18.11
CA LEU A 61 -9.02 28.50 18.51
C LEU A 61 -9.80 27.51 19.37
N ASP A 62 -9.94 26.28 18.90
CA ASP A 62 -10.33 25.15 19.73
C ASP A 62 -9.08 24.50 20.34
N SER A 63 -9.02 24.47 21.67
CA SER A 63 -7.92 23.87 22.45
C SER A 63 -7.68 22.38 22.20
N LYS A 64 -8.61 21.68 21.54
CA LYS A 64 -8.50 20.26 21.21
C LYS A 64 -7.61 19.99 20.00
N VAL A 65 -7.23 21.03 19.24
CA VAL A 65 -6.39 20.88 18.05
C VAL A 65 -5.09 20.13 18.39
N GLY A 66 -4.72 19.19 17.51
CA GLY A 66 -3.50 18.40 17.63
C GLY A 66 -2.75 18.41 16.31
N ILE A 67 -1.44 18.57 16.34
CA ILE A 67 -0.60 18.56 15.14
C ILE A 67 0.51 17.54 15.35
N PHE A 68 0.52 16.55 14.46
CA PHE A 68 1.49 15.45 14.46
C PHE A 68 2.13 15.38 13.09
N ILE A 69 3.39 14.97 13.07
CA ILE A 69 4.14 14.75 11.84
C ILE A 69 4.77 13.36 11.90
N THR A 70 4.85 12.69 10.76
CA THR A 70 5.69 11.51 10.59
C THR A 70 6.80 11.86 9.59
N MET A 71 7.92 11.18 9.72
CA MET A 71 9.04 11.29 8.80
C MET A 71 9.78 9.96 8.82
N ASN A 72 10.25 9.47 7.67
CA ASN A 72 11.25 8.41 7.67
C ASN A 72 12.59 8.97 7.20
N PRO A 73 13.59 9.09 8.10
CA PRO A 73 14.91 9.58 7.75
C PRO A 73 15.66 8.58 6.86
N GLY A 74 16.61 9.08 6.05
CA GLY A 74 17.50 8.24 5.24
C GLY A 74 16.93 7.70 3.93
N TYR A 75 15.70 8.07 3.56
CA TYR A 75 15.12 7.74 2.25
C TYR A 75 15.42 8.83 1.21
N ALA A 76 15.53 8.42 -0.06
CA ALA A 76 15.81 9.32 -1.17
C ALA A 76 14.71 10.39 -1.31
N GLY A 77 15.10 11.63 -1.67
CA GLY A 77 14.15 12.73 -1.84
C GLY A 77 13.64 13.35 -0.53
N ARG A 78 14.25 13.00 0.63
CA ARG A 78 13.86 13.54 1.94
C ARG A 78 14.95 14.42 2.53
N THR A 79 14.54 15.57 3.04
CA THR A 79 15.44 16.54 3.69
C THR A 79 15.39 16.39 5.19
N GLU A 80 16.49 16.67 5.89
CA GLU A 80 16.40 16.83 7.34
C GLU A 80 15.56 18.05 7.70
N LEU A 81 14.76 17.92 8.77
CA LEU A 81 13.98 19.04 9.26
C LEU A 81 14.90 20.13 9.83
N PRO A 82 14.62 21.43 9.57
CA PRO A 82 15.30 22.53 10.22
C PRO A 82 15.16 22.46 11.75
N GLU A 83 16.19 22.91 12.47
CA GLU A 83 16.19 22.93 13.94
C GLU A 83 15.04 23.77 14.51
N SER A 84 14.64 24.84 13.82
CA SER A 84 13.48 25.66 14.17
C SER A 84 12.17 24.87 14.17
N VAL A 85 12.02 23.90 13.27
CA VAL A 85 10.85 23.01 13.22
C VAL A 85 10.99 21.92 14.28
N LYS A 86 12.16 21.27 14.37
CA LYS A 86 12.43 20.21 15.37
C LYS A 86 12.13 20.67 16.79
N ALA A 87 12.48 21.91 17.14
CA ALA A 87 12.23 22.50 18.47
C ALA A 87 10.74 22.65 18.84
N LEU A 88 9.83 22.55 17.86
CA LEU A 88 8.38 22.61 18.08
C LEU A 88 7.77 21.25 18.40
N PHE A 89 8.45 20.17 18.05
CA PHE A 89 7.94 18.81 18.19
C PHE A 89 8.67 18.04 19.27
N ARG A 90 7.95 17.10 19.88
CA ARG A 90 8.56 16.08 20.74
C ARG A 90 8.87 14.85 19.88
N PRO A 91 10.14 14.47 19.70
CA PRO A 91 10.47 13.30 18.89
C PRO A 91 10.05 12.01 19.61
N VAL A 92 9.52 11.07 18.84
CA VAL A 92 9.27 9.69 19.28
C VAL A 92 9.93 8.79 18.25
N VAL A 93 10.79 7.88 18.71
CA VAL A 93 11.54 7.00 17.81
C VAL A 93 10.90 5.61 17.82
N CYS A 94 10.34 5.21 16.68
CA CYS A 94 9.71 3.91 16.48
C CYS A 94 10.64 3.02 15.63
N ILE A 95 11.60 2.32 16.26
CA ILE A 95 12.66 1.58 15.53
C ILE A 95 12.19 0.18 15.12
N LEU A 96 11.79 -0.66 16.08
CA LEU A 96 11.48 -2.07 15.83
C LEU A 96 10.19 -2.47 16.53
N PRO A 97 9.12 -2.83 15.80
CA PRO A 97 7.91 -3.37 16.40
C PRO A 97 8.13 -4.84 16.82
N ASP A 98 7.41 -5.26 17.87
CA ASP A 98 7.33 -6.68 18.24
C ASP A 98 6.38 -7.42 17.29
N LEU A 99 6.95 -8.05 16.28
CA LEU A 99 6.19 -8.77 15.26
C LEU A 99 5.48 -10.01 15.81
N GLU A 100 6.04 -10.66 16.84
CA GLU A 100 5.46 -11.89 17.40
C GLU A 100 4.21 -11.56 18.20
N LEU A 101 4.27 -10.51 19.03
CA LEU A 101 3.11 -10.03 19.78
C LEU A 101 1.99 -9.55 18.86
N ILE A 102 2.32 -8.82 17.79
CA ILE A 102 1.34 -8.38 16.79
C ILE A 102 0.68 -9.58 16.10
N CYS A 103 1.46 -10.58 15.66
CA CYS A 103 0.91 -11.80 15.08
C CYS A 103 -0.02 -12.52 16.04
N LEU A 104 0.40 -12.70 17.29
CA LEU A 104 -0.36 -13.38 18.33
C LEU A 104 -1.73 -12.71 18.52
N ILE A 105 -1.75 -11.39 18.75
CA ILE A 105 -2.98 -10.65 19.00
C ILE A 105 -3.89 -10.69 17.77
N SER A 106 -3.33 -10.51 16.57
CA SER A 106 -4.11 -10.55 15.33
C SER A 106 -4.75 -11.91 15.09
N LEU A 107 -3.98 -13.01 15.19
CA LEU A 107 -4.51 -14.36 15.02
C LEU A 107 -5.57 -14.68 16.08
N PHE A 108 -5.30 -14.33 17.34
CA PHE A 108 -6.27 -14.51 18.42
C PHE A 108 -7.57 -13.74 18.16
N SER A 109 -7.48 -12.50 17.66
CA SER A 109 -8.66 -11.68 17.31
C SER A 109 -9.49 -12.25 16.16
N ASP A 110 -8.86 -13.01 15.25
CA ASP A 110 -9.53 -13.71 14.15
C ASP A 110 -10.07 -15.10 14.57
N GLY A 111 -9.94 -15.46 15.85
CA GLY A 111 -10.52 -16.68 16.43
C GLY A 111 -9.62 -17.91 16.37
N PHE A 112 -8.31 -17.74 16.17
CA PHE A 112 -7.34 -18.85 16.23
C PHE A 112 -7.09 -19.26 17.69
N LEU A 113 -7.26 -20.54 18.00
CA LEU A 113 -6.99 -21.12 19.32
C LEU A 113 -5.49 -21.34 19.55
N ASP A 114 -4.75 -21.73 18.52
CA ASP A 114 -3.30 -22.01 18.59
C ASP A 114 -2.44 -20.77 18.26
N ALA A 115 -3.01 -19.56 18.39
CA ALA A 115 -2.41 -18.29 17.97
C ALA A 115 -0.97 -18.08 18.46
N LYS A 116 -0.64 -18.50 19.69
CA LYS A 116 0.71 -18.37 20.26
C LYS A 116 1.76 -19.19 19.51
N VAL A 117 1.45 -20.44 19.20
CA VAL A 117 2.38 -21.31 18.47
C VAL A 117 2.51 -20.84 17.03
N LEU A 118 1.38 -20.47 16.42
CA LEU A 118 1.31 -20.00 15.04
C LEU A 118 2.04 -18.67 14.81
N ALA A 119 1.92 -17.72 15.74
CA ALA A 119 2.64 -16.45 15.71
C ALA A 119 4.16 -16.65 15.72
N LYS A 120 4.66 -17.48 16.63
CA LYS A 120 6.08 -17.83 16.70
C LYS A 120 6.58 -18.50 15.43
N LYS A 121 5.79 -19.42 14.86
CA LYS A 121 6.13 -20.06 13.58
C LYS A 121 6.26 -19.01 12.47
N MET A 122 5.26 -18.14 12.34
CA MET A 122 5.25 -17.09 11.32
C MET A 122 6.46 -16.15 11.40
N THR A 123 6.81 -15.67 12.60
CA THR A 123 7.96 -14.77 12.78
C THR A 123 9.29 -15.46 12.51
N VAL A 124 9.43 -16.72 12.93
CA VAL A 124 10.61 -17.54 12.62
C VAL A 124 10.75 -17.75 11.12
N LEU A 125 9.66 -18.04 10.40
CA LEU A 125 9.71 -18.18 8.94
C LEU A 125 10.24 -16.91 8.26
N TYR A 126 9.69 -15.75 8.62
CA TYR A 126 10.08 -14.47 8.01
C TYR A 126 11.54 -14.13 8.33
N LYS A 127 12.00 -14.45 9.55
CA LYS A 127 13.40 -14.31 9.93
C LYS A 127 14.31 -15.21 9.09
N LEU A 128 14.00 -16.50 9.00
CA LEU A 128 14.79 -17.47 8.23
C LEU A 128 14.80 -17.13 6.74
N ALA A 129 13.64 -16.76 6.18
CA ALA A 129 13.54 -16.38 4.78
C ALA A 129 14.35 -15.12 4.46
N ARG A 130 14.38 -14.13 5.37
CA ARG A 130 15.26 -12.95 5.23
C ARG A 130 16.75 -13.29 5.28
N GLU A 131 17.13 -14.29 6.07
CA GLU A 131 18.53 -14.69 6.27
C GLU A 131 19.05 -15.64 5.19
N GLN A 132 18.19 -16.50 4.63
CA GLN A 132 18.58 -17.58 3.74
C GLN A 132 18.26 -17.35 2.26
N LEU A 133 17.21 -16.58 1.94
CA LEU A 133 16.86 -16.28 0.55
C LEU A 133 17.78 -15.20 -0.03
N SER A 134 17.83 -15.14 -1.36
CA SER A 134 18.62 -14.13 -2.04
C SER A 134 18.14 -12.69 -1.72
N LYS A 135 19.08 -11.74 -1.71
CA LYS A 135 18.78 -10.32 -1.41
C LYS A 135 18.19 -9.63 -2.64
N GLN A 136 16.88 -9.75 -2.83
CA GLN A 136 16.15 -9.05 -3.90
C GLN A 136 15.59 -7.71 -3.42
N PHE A 137 15.62 -6.70 -4.29
CA PHE A 137 15.09 -5.36 -3.99
C PHE A 137 13.58 -5.33 -3.72
N HIS A 138 12.83 -6.28 -4.29
CA HIS A 138 11.37 -6.36 -4.17
C HIS A 138 10.90 -7.27 -3.02
N TYR A 139 11.81 -7.90 -2.28
CA TYR A 139 11.44 -8.70 -1.11
C TYR A 139 11.13 -7.79 0.08
N ASP A 140 9.93 -7.96 0.63
CA ASP A 140 9.45 -7.23 1.81
C ASP A 140 9.14 -8.22 2.94
N TRP A 141 9.97 -8.17 3.98
CA TRP A 141 9.82 -8.94 5.22
C TRP A 141 9.31 -8.07 6.39
N GLY A 142 8.84 -6.85 6.09
CA GLY A 142 8.37 -5.89 7.08
C GLY A 142 6.93 -6.16 7.55
N LEU A 143 6.47 -5.27 8.43
CA LEU A 143 5.15 -5.36 9.06
C LEU A 143 4.00 -5.32 8.03
N ARG A 144 4.15 -4.62 6.90
CA ARG A 144 3.11 -4.55 5.86
C ARG A 144 2.88 -5.89 5.18
N ALA A 145 3.96 -6.61 4.84
CA ALA A 145 3.86 -7.96 4.30
C ALA A 145 3.22 -8.91 5.31
N LEU A 146 3.65 -8.85 6.57
CA LEU A 146 3.12 -9.66 7.67
C LEU A 146 1.61 -9.41 7.90
N ASN A 147 1.17 -8.16 7.97
CA ASN A 147 -0.24 -7.80 8.11
C ASN A 147 -1.10 -8.27 6.93
N SER A 148 -0.54 -8.33 5.73
CA SER A 148 -1.26 -8.86 4.56
C SER A 148 -1.57 -10.35 4.75
N VAL A 149 -0.58 -11.12 5.22
CA VAL A 149 -0.73 -12.56 5.46
C VAL A 149 -1.71 -12.84 6.59
N LEU A 150 -1.65 -12.10 7.69
CA LEU A 150 -2.58 -12.24 8.81
C LEU A 150 -4.04 -12.01 8.36
N ARG A 151 -4.27 -10.97 7.57
CA ARG A 151 -5.60 -10.68 6.99
C ARG A 151 -6.11 -11.83 6.12
N MET A 152 -5.26 -12.37 5.25
CA MET A 152 -5.60 -13.52 4.41
C MET A 152 -5.91 -14.75 5.26
N ALA A 153 -5.09 -15.03 6.29
CA ALA A 153 -5.32 -16.15 7.20
C ALA A 153 -6.69 -16.04 7.91
N GLY A 154 -7.06 -14.84 8.38
CA GLY A 154 -8.39 -14.59 8.97
C GLY A 154 -9.54 -14.82 7.98
N VAL A 155 -9.39 -14.38 6.72
CA VAL A 155 -10.40 -14.62 5.67
C VAL A 155 -10.54 -16.12 5.38
N LEU A 156 -9.42 -16.84 5.23
CA LEU A 156 -9.43 -18.29 5.00
C LEU A 156 -10.02 -19.06 6.17
N LYS A 157 -9.74 -18.66 7.42
CA LYS A 157 -10.31 -19.30 8.61
C LYS A 157 -11.83 -19.14 8.67
N ARG A 158 -12.34 -17.95 8.34
CA ARG A 158 -13.80 -17.71 8.25
C ARG A 158 -14.47 -18.48 7.11
N ALA A 159 -13.81 -18.58 5.97
CA ALA A 159 -14.33 -19.30 4.81
C ALA A 159 -14.31 -20.82 4.98
N SER A 160 -13.44 -21.35 5.86
CA SER A 160 -13.31 -22.78 6.08
C SER A 160 -13.02 -23.10 7.56
N PRO A 161 -14.06 -23.06 8.42
CA PRO A 161 -13.90 -23.22 9.87
C PRO A 161 -13.28 -24.55 10.29
N ASP A 162 -13.59 -25.62 9.54
CA ASP A 162 -13.21 -27.01 9.84
C ASP A 162 -11.77 -27.35 9.48
N ILE A 163 -11.10 -26.48 8.71
CA ILE A 163 -9.69 -26.70 8.35
C ILE A 163 -8.80 -26.39 9.55
N SER A 164 -7.80 -27.25 9.77
CA SER A 164 -6.76 -27.02 10.78
C SER A 164 -6.16 -25.63 10.65
N GLU A 165 -6.11 -24.90 11.76
CA GLU A 165 -5.54 -23.55 11.84
C GLU A 165 -4.11 -23.47 11.32
N THR A 166 -3.33 -24.53 11.59
CA THR A 166 -1.96 -24.65 11.10
C THR A 166 -1.91 -24.72 9.58
N LEU A 167 -2.83 -25.46 8.95
CA LEU A 167 -2.91 -25.58 7.49
C LEU A 167 -3.40 -24.26 6.87
N VAL A 168 -4.34 -23.56 7.51
CA VAL A 168 -4.80 -22.24 7.08
C VAL A 168 -3.64 -21.23 7.04
N LEU A 169 -2.85 -21.16 8.12
CA LEU A 169 -1.72 -20.24 8.19
C LEU A 169 -0.63 -20.62 7.17
N MET A 170 -0.28 -21.89 7.07
CA MET A 170 0.71 -22.38 6.09
C MET A 170 0.30 -21.98 4.67
N ARG A 171 -0.99 -22.15 4.33
CA ARG A 171 -1.54 -21.76 3.04
C ARG A 171 -1.43 -20.25 2.79
N ALA A 172 -1.85 -19.43 3.76
CA ALA A 172 -1.75 -17.98 3.65
C ALA A 172 -0.29 -17.53 3.46
N LEU A 173 0.65 -18.11 4.20
CA LEU A 173 2.08 -17.80 4.10
C LEU A 173 2.64 -18.16 2.72
N ARG A 174 2.27 -19.33 2.18
CA ARG A 174 2.71 -19.76 0.86
C ARG A 174 2.13 -18.88 -0.22
N ASP A 175 0.81 -18.79 -0.30
CA ASP A 175 0.11 -18.18 -1.44
C ASP A 175 0.42 -16.66 -1.54
N MET A 176 0.64 -15.98 -0.42
CA MET A 176 0.99 -14.55 -0.43
C MET A 176 2.45 -14.22 -0.77
N ASN A 177 3.36 -15.17 -0.60
CA ASN A 177 4.80 -14.93 -0.81
C ASN A 177 5.30 -15.58 -2.10
N TYR A 178 4.70 -16.70 -2.51
CA TYR A 178 5.06 -17.43 -3.72
C TYR A 178 5.15 -16.56 -4.99
N PRO A 179 4.19 -15.64 -5.28
CA PRO A 179 4.23 -14.83 -6.50
C PRO A 179 5.41 -13.85 -6.57
N LYS A 180 6.04 -13.55 -5.42
CA LYS A 180 7.12 -12.57 -5.30
C LYS A 180 8.49 -13.17 -5.57
N PHE A 181 8.67 -14.47 -5.38
CA PHE A 181 10.00 -15.08 -5.39
C PHE A 181 10.54 -15.24 -6.81
N VAL A 182 11.86 -15.06 -6.92
CA VAL A 182 12.60 -15.51 -8.11
C VAL A 182 12.60 -17.04 -8.14
N PHE A 183 12.75 -17.61 -9.34
CA PHE A 183 12.64 -19.04 -9.57
C PHE A 183 13.54 -19.88 -8.63
N ASP A 184 14.78 -19.44 -8.41
CA ASP A 184 15.76 -20.15 -7.59
C ASP A 184 15.44 -20.14 -6.09
N ASP A 185 14.73 -19.12 -5.60
CA ASP A 185 14.35 -18.98 -4.18
C ASP A 185 13.08 -19.77 -3.83
N VAL A 186 12.26 -20.11 -4.83
CA VAL A 186 10.99 -20.84 -4.62
C VAL A 186 11.21 -22.18 -3.89
N PRO A 187 12.13 -23.06 -4.33
CA PRO A 187 12.38 -24.33 -3.64
C PRO A 187 12.90 -24.13 -2.21
N LEU A 188 13.75 -23.12 -1.99
CA LEU A 188 14.30 -22.80 -0.66
C LEU A 188 13.19 -22.39 0.29
N PHE A 189 12.30 -21.49 -0.14
CA PHE A 189 11.17 -21.07 0.68
C PHE A 189 10.18 -22.21 0.97
N LEU A 190 9.91 -23.07 -0.02
CA LEU A 190 9.07 -24.25 0.20
C LEU A 190 9.70 -25.24 1.19
N GLY A 191 11.03 -25.40 1.17
CA GLY A 191 11.77 -26.15 2.18
C GLY A 191 11.58 -25.58 3.59
N LEU A 192 11.76 -24.27 3.76
CA LEU A 192 11.52 -23.58 5.04
C LEU A 192 10.08 -23.78 5.57
N ILE A 193 9.09 -23.75 4.66
CA ILE A 193 7.70 -24.03 5.01
C ILE A 193 7.54 -25.47 5.49
N GLN A 194 8.13 -26.45 4.80
CA GLN A 194 8.04 -27.86 5.18
C GLN A 194 8.69 -28.15 6.54
N ASP A 195 9.84 -27.54 6.82
CA ASP A 195 10.54 -27.68 8.11
C ASP A 195 9.71 -27.13 9.28
N LEU A 196 8.99 -26.03 9.05
CA LEU A 196 8.18 -25.37 10.08
C LEU A 196 6.78 -26.01 10.26
N PHE A 197 6.28 -26.66 9.21
CA PHE A 197 4.97 -27.30 9.13
C PHE A 197 5.11 -28.77 8.67
N PRO A 198 5.78 -29.63 9.45
CA PRO A 198 6.09 -30.99 9.02
C PRO A 198 4.82 -31.84 8.88
N GLY A 199 4.80 -32.70 7.86
CA GLY A 199 3.70 -33.64 7.61
C GLY A 199 2.40 -33.00 7.07
N LEU A 200 2.40 -31.69 6.77
CA LEU A 200 1.26 -31.01 6.19
C LEU A 200 1.43 -30.85 4.68
N ASN A 201 0.51 -31.45 3.92
CA ASN A 201 0.39 -31.19 2.49
C ASN A 201 -0.70 -30.16 2.27
N CYS A 202 -0.36 -29.05 1.63
CA CYS A 202 -1.33 -28.03 1.26
C CYS A 202 -1.64 -28.15 -0.23
N PRO A 203 -2.76 -28.79 -0.64
CA PRO A 203 -3.14 -28.80 -2.04
C PRO A 203 -3.42 -27.35 -2.49
N ARG A 204 -3.04 -27.04 -3.72
CA ARG A 204 -3.40 -25.76 -4.32
C ARG A 204 -4.89 -25.76 -4.60
N VAL A 205 -5.59 -24.72 -4.16
CA VAL A 205 -6.98 -24.53 -4.58
C VAL A 205 -6.97 -23.97 -5.98
N GLY A 206 -7.53 -24.74 -6.91
CA GLY A 206 -7.74 -24.27 -8.28
C GLY A 206 -8.95 -23.36 -8.37
N TYR A 207 -8.96 -22.55 -9.42
CA TYR A 207 -10.15 -21.81 -9.86
C TYR A 207 -10.54 -22.34 -11.24
N PRO A 208 -11.27 -23.47 -11.34
CA PRO A 208 -11.53 -24.13 -12.62
C PRO A 208 -12.20 -23.20 -13.63
N ASP A 209 -13.23 -22.46 -13.19
CA ASP A 209 -13.98 -21.54 -14.05
C ASP A 209 -13.09 -20.37 -14.54
N PHE A 210 -12.27 -19.82 -13.65
CA PHE A 210 -11.33 -18.76 -14.01
C PHE A 210 -10.22 -19.27 -14.93
N ASN A 211 -9.68 -20.46 -14.69
CA ASN A 211 -8.68 -21.08 -15.56
C ASN A 211 -9.24 -21.32 -16.96
N ALA A 212 -10.47 -21.82 -17.07
CA ALA A 212 -11.15 -22.00 -18.34
C ALA A 212 -11.35 -20.65 -19.07
N ALA A 213 -11.74 -19.60 -18.34
CA ALA A 213 -11.86 -18.25 -18.90
C ALA A 213 -10.51 -17.71 -19.41
N VAL A 214 -9.42 -17.92 -18.66
CA VAL A 214 -8.06 -17.52 -19.06
C VAL A 214 -7.63 -18.26 -20.32
N GLU A 215 -7.80 -19.58 -20.39
CA GLU A 215 -7.48 -20.39 -21.57
C GLU A 215 -8.28 -19.95 -22.81
N HIS A 216 -9.58 -19.69 -22.63
CA HIS A 216 -10.43 -19.17 -23.68
C HIS A 216 -9.92 -17.83 -24.21
N VAL A 217 -9.60 -16.88 -23.33
CA VAL A 217 -9.11 -15.54 -23.71
C VAL A 217 -7.76 -15.60 -24.42
N LEU A 218 -6.84 -16.46 -23.95
CA LEU A 218 -5.55 -16.66 -24.63
C LEU A 218 -5.74 -17.22 -26.04
N THR A 219 -6.59 -18.24 -26.18
CA THR A 219 -6.88 -18.88 -27.47
C THR A 219 -7.60 -17.95 -28.43
N ALA A 220 -8.59 -17.18 -27.96
CA ALA A 220 -9.33 -16.20 -28.76
C ALA A 220 -8.42 -15.10 -29.30
N ASN A 221 -7.41 -14.70 -28.52
CA ASN A 221 -6.39 -13.73 -28.93
C ASN A 221 -5.23 -14.36 -29.73
N LYS A 222 -5.34 -15.64 -30.11
CA LYS A 222 -4.34 -16.39 -30.89
C LYS A 222 -2.97 -16.53 -30.21
N TYR A 223 -2.94 -16.51 -28.87
CA TYR A 223 -1.73 -16.83 -28.12
C TYR A 223 -1.55 -18.35 -28.00
N MET A 224 -0.29 -18.78 -27.86
CA MET A 224 0.02 -20.14 -27.43
C MET A 224 -0.27 -20.28 -25.94
N VAL A 225 -1.09 -21.26 -25.56
CA VAL A 225 -1.46 -21.50 -24.17
C VAL A 225 -0.30 -22.19 -23.44
N LEU A 226 0.34 -21.46 -22.53
CA LEU A 226 1.43 -21.97 -21.71
C LEU A 226 0.97 -22.13 -20.25
N PRO A 227 1.13 -23.31 -19.61
CA PRO A 227 0.70 -23.52 -18.22
C PRO A 227 1.29 -22.50 -17.24
N ILE A 228 2.57 -22.13 -17.43
CA ILE A 228 3.24 -21.12 -16.61
C ILE A 228 2.61 -19.73 -16.76
N GLN A 229 2.07 -19.40 -17.93
CA GLN A 229 1.43 -18.11 -18.17
C GLN A 229 0.05 -18.06 -17.51
N ILE A 230 -0.73 -19.15 -17.59
CA ILE A 230 -2.00 -19.28 -16.86
C ILE A 230 -1.73 -19.12 -15.36
N ASP A 231 -0.72 -19.81 -14.84
CA ASP A 231 -0.32 -19.73 -13.44
C ASP A 231 -0.01 -18.30 -12.99
N LYS A 232 0.69 -17.50 -13.83
CA LYS A 232 0.94 -16.09 -13.55
C LYS A 232 -0.31 -15.22 -13.58
N VAL A 233 -1.29 -15.51 -14.45
CA VAL A 233 -2.58 -14.80 -14.44
C VAL A 233 -3.36 -15.10 -13.16
N VAL A 234 -3.37 -16.36 -12.71
CA VAL A 234 -3.99 -16.76 -11.43
C VAL A 234 -3.29 -16.11 -10.24
N GLN A 235 -1.96 -16.12 -10.20
CA GLN A 235 -1.20 -15.45 -9.14
C GLN A 235 -1.48 -13.95 -9.07
N MET A 236 -1.60 -13.28 -10.23
CA MET A 236 -2.00 -11.87 -10.28
C MET A 236 -3.41 -11.67 -9.73
N TYR A 237 -4.36 -12.52 -10.13
CA TYR A 237 -5.75 -12.47 -9.64
C TYR A 237 -5.82 -12.61 -8.11
N GLU A 238 -5.15 -13.63 -7.55
CA GLU A 238 -5.06 -13.86 -6.11
C GLU A 238 -4.41 -12.68 -5.38
N THR A 239 -3.32 -12.14 -5.93
CA THR A 239 -2.62 -10.98 -5.33
C THR A 239 -3.54 -9.76 -5.26
N MET A 240 -4.30 -9.49 -6.33
CA MET A 240 -5.23 -8.35 -6.41
C MET A 240 -6.45 -8.49 -5.48
N MET A 241 -6.81 -9.69 -5.03
CA MET A 241 -7.84 -9.84 -3.99
C MET A 241 -7.39 -9.31 -2.63
N THR A 242 -6.08 -9.31 -2.37
CA THR A 242 -5.51 -8.97 -1.07
C THR A 242 -4.98 -7.55 -0.98
N ARG A 243 -4.65 -6.94 -2.13
CA ARG A 243 -3.98 -5.65 -2.23
C ARG A 243 -4.68 -4.77 -3.26
N HIS A 244 -4.79 -3.49 -2.92
CA HIS A 244 -5.37 -2.47 -3.81
C HIS A 244 -4.51 -2.20 -5.05
N SER A 245 -3.19 -2.37 -4.93
CA SER A 245 -2.23 -2.17 -6.01
C SER A 245 -1.26 -3.36 -6.10
N THR A 246 -0.91 -3.74 -7.33
CA THR A 246 0.02 -4.83 -7.62
C THR A 246 1.03 -4.36 -8.67
N MET A 247 2.31 -4.67 -8.46
CA MET A 247 3.38 -4.38 -9.40
C MET A 247 3.72 -5.63 -10.20
N MET A 248 3.83 -5.50 -11.51
CA MET A 248 4.27 -6.59 -12.39
C MET A 248 5.69 -6.34 -12.86
N VAL A 249 6.64 -7.13 -12.36
CA VAL A 249 8.07 -6.97 -12.62
C VAL A 249 8.55 -8.08 -13.56
N GLY A 250 9.40 -7.70 -14.52
CA GLY A 250 9.97 -8.63 -15.48
C GLY A 250 10.62 -7.89 -16.66
N PRO A 251 11.42 -8.58 -17.47
CA PRO A 251 12.14 -7.97 -18.58
C PRO A 251 11.21 -7.49 -19.70
N THR A 252 11.74 -6.66 -20.60
CA THR A 252 11.08 -6.30 -21.86
C THR A 252 10.76 -7.55 -22.66
N GLY A 253 9.53 -7.64 -23.22
CA GLY A 253 9.07 -8.83 -23.94
C GLY A 253 8.71 -10.03 -23.04
N GLY A 254 8.81 -9.92 -21.71
CA GLY A 254 8.51 -11.01 -20.77
C GLY A 254 7.01 -11.36 -20.60
N GLY A 255 6.12 -10.90 -21.48
CA GLY A 255 4.70 -11.25 -21.45
C GLY A 255 3.84 -10.53 -20.40
N LYS A 256 4.40 -9.55 -19.66
CA LYS A 256 3.69 -8.81 -18.59
C LYS A 256 2.34 -8.24 -19.04
N THR A 257 2.35 -7.46 -20.12
CA THR A 257 1.15 -6.84 -20.68
C THR A 257 0.09 -7.89 -21.05
N VAL A 258 0.52 -9.04 -21.58
CA VAL A 258 -0.38 -10.14 -21.93
C VAL A 258 -1.05 -10.71 -20.68
N VAL A 259 -0.33 -10.88 -19.57
CA VAL A 259 -0.90 -11.35 -18.29
C VAL A 259 -1.98 -10.38 -17.80
N ILE A 260 -1.70 -9.07 -17.80
CA ILE A 260 -2.63 -8.02 -17.35
C ILE A 260 -3.89 -8.00 -18.23
N GLN A 261 -3.72 -8.00 -19.55
CA GLN A 261 -4.82 -7.98 -20.50
C GLN A 261 -5.67 -9.26 -20.43
N THR A 262 -5.02 -10.41 -20.27
CA THR A 262 -5.70 -11.70 -20.14
C THR A 262 -6.53 -11.77 -18.86
N LEU A 263 -6.02 -11.25 -17.73
CA LEU A 263 -6.79 -11.12 -16.49
C LEU A 263 -8.08 -10.31 -16.71
N CYS A 264 -7.96 -9.15 -17.36
CA CYS A 264 -9.11 -8.28 -17.63
C CYS A 264 -10.11 -8.97 -18.56
N GLY A 265 -9.62 -9.63 -19.61
CA GLY A 265 -10.46 -10.39 -20.54
C GLY A 265 -11.17 -11.57 -19.87
N ALA A 266 -10.49 -12.27 -18.95
CA ALA A 266 -11.07 -13.39 -18.22
C ALA A 266 -12.22 -12.94 -17.31
N GLN A 267 -12.06 -11.79 -16.63
CA GLN A 267 -13.14 -11.20 -15.83
C GLN A 267 -14.35 -10.83 -16.67
N ILE A 268 -14.13 -10.18 -17.83
CA ILE A 268 -15.21 -9.85 -18.78
C ILE A 268 -15.92 -11.11 -19.25
N HIS A 269 -15.17 -12.16 -19.58
CA HIS A 269 -15.73 -13.44 -20.01
C HIS A 269 -16.58 -14.11 -18.91
N MET A 270 -16.18 -13.97 -17.65
CA MET A 270 -16.95 -14.43 -16.49
C MET A 270 -18.15 -13.54 -16.15
N GLY A 271 -18.46 -12.53 -16.98
CA GLY A 271 -19.61 -11.64 -16.79
C GLY A 271 -19.37 -10.48 -15.83
N LEU A 272 -18.12 -10.22 -15.42
CA LEU A 272 -17.73 -9.06 -14.63
C LEU A 272 -17.17 -7.97 -15.55
N PRO A 273 -17.91 -6.88 -15.82
CA PRO A 273 -17.40 -5.80 -16.65
C PRO A 273 -16.11 -5.23 -16.05
N THR A 274 -15.01 -5.28 -16.82
CA THR A 274 -13.72 -4.76 -16.38
C THR A 274 -13.25 -3.68 -17.35
N LYS A 275 -12.86 -2.53 -16.80
CA LYS A 275 -12.27 -1.39 -17.53
C LYS A 275 -10.85 -1.17 -17.05
N THR A 276 -9.95 -0.96 -17.99
CA THR A 276 -8.55 -0.63 -17.70
C THR A 276 -8.19 0.67 -18.40
N LEU A 277 -7.69 1.63 -17.65
CA LEU A 277 -7.17 2.88 -18.17
C LEU A 277 -5.67 2.91 -17.98
N THR A 278 -4.94 2.90 -19.10
CA THR A 278 -3.48 2.91 -19.10
C THR A 278 -2.95 4.33 -19.21
N LEU A 279 -1.99 4.68 -18.36
CA LEU A 279 -1.22 5.91 -18.48
C LEU A 279 0.27 5.63 -18.28
N ASN A 280 1.11 6.41 -18.96
CA ASN A 280 2.52 6.44 -18.67
C ASN A 280 2.81 7.67 -17.78
N PRO A 281 3.10 7.49 -16.48
CA PRO A 281 3.31 8.61 -15.56
C PRO A 281 4.53 9.45 -15.93
N LYS A 282 5.51 8.88 -16.64
CA LYS A 282 6.73 9.57 -17.10
C LYS A 282 6.54 10.38 -18.39
N ALA A 283 5.42 10.18 -19.11
CA ALA A 283 5.14 10.91 -20.33
C ALA A 283 4.70 12.37 -20.07
N CYS A 284 4.40 12.71 -18.82
CA CYS A 284 3.99 14.04 -18.39
C CYS A 284 4.76 14.47 -17.15
N SER A 285 4.76 15.78 -16.88
CA SER A 285 5.33 16.30 -15.64
C SER A 285 4.47 15.92 -14.42
N VAL A 286 5.05 15.94 -13.23
CA VAL A 286 4.31 15.66 -11.97
C VAL A 286 3.12 16.63 -11.80
N VAL A 287 3.29 17.87 -12.24
CA VAL A 287 2.23 18.90 -12.23
C VAL A 287 1.09 18.54 -13.18
N GLU A 288 1.38 18.10 -14.40
CA GLU A 288 0.34 17.66 -15.34
C GLU A 288 -0.32 16.35 -14.90
N LEU A 289 0.39 15.48 -14.18
CA LEU A 289 -0.14 14.22 -13.68
C LEU A 289 -1.13 14.44 -12.53
N TYR A 290 -0.73 15.19 -11.50
CA TYR A 290 -1.52 15.36 -10.26
C TYR A 290 -2.36 16.64 -10.23
N GLY A 291 -1.96 17.67 -10.97
CA GLY A 291 -2.58 18.98 -10.94
C GLY A 291 -1.75 19.99 -10.15
N ILE A 292 -2.16 21.24 -10.24
CA ILE A 292 -1.48 22.36 -9.59
C ILE A 292 -2.49 23.40 -9.12
N LEU A 293 -2.18 23.98 -7.96
CA LEU A 293 -2.85 25.18 -7.48
C LEU A 293 -2.10 26.40 -8.04
N ASP A 294 -2.78 27.21 -8.85
CA ASP A 294 -2.16 28.41 -9.43
C ASP A 294 -1.63 29.33 -8.31
N PRO A 295 -0.35 29.75 -8.35
CA PRO A 295 0.25 30.52 -7.27
C PRO A 295 -0.29 31.96 -7.16
N LEU A 296 -0.87 32.50 -8.23
CA LEU A 296 -1.43 33.85 -8.30
C LEU A 296 -2.94 33.84 -8.07
N THR A 297 -3.69 33.08 -8.87
CA THR A 297 -5.17 33.07 -8.80
C THR A 297 -5.69 32.21 -7.66
N ARG A 298 -4.88 31.24 -7.21
CA ARG A 298 -5.26 30.19 -6.25
C ARG A 298 -6.37 29.26 -6.76
N ASP A 299 -6.57 29.19 -8.07
CA ASP A 299 -7.48 28.23 -8.67
C ASP A 299 -6.79 26.87 -8.82
N TRP A 300 -7.55 25.80 -8.54
CA TRP A 300 -7.07 24.44 -8.71
C TRP A 300 -7.27 23.98 -10.15
N THR A 301 -6.20 23.53 -10.79
CA THR A 301 -6.25 22.86 -12.10
C THR A 301 -5.97 21.38 -11.89
N ASP A 302 -6.94 20.53 -12.25
CA ASP A 302 -6.80 19.08 -12.15
C ASP A 302 -5.73 18.55 -13.10
N GLY A 303 -4.91 17.62 -12.61
CA GLY A 303 -4.02 16.83 -13.45
C GLY A 303 -4.73 15.65 -14.10
N LEU A 304 -4.04 14.99 -15.03
CA LEU A 304 -4.50 13.83 -15.78
C LEU A 304 -4.97 12.70 -14.83
N LEU A 305 -4.12 12.29 -13.88
CA LEU A 305 -4.44 11.22 -12.94
C LEU A 305 -5.56 11.63 -11.98
N SER A 306 -5.55 12.88 -11.49
CA SER A 306 -6.61 13.39 -10.60
C SER A 306 -7.98 13.37 -11.26
N ASN A 307 -8.05 13.74 -12.55
CA ASN A 307 -9.29 13.68 -13.33
C ASN A 307 -9.73 12.23 -13.57
N ILE A 308 -8.81 11.37 -14.04
CA ILE A 308 -9.05 9.93 -14.23
C ILE A 308 -9.56 9.29 -12.93
N PHE A 309 -8.91 9.58 -11.81
CA PHE A 309 -9.25 9.01 -10.51
C PHE A 309 -10.65 9.45 -10.09
N ARG A 310 -11.01 10.73 -10.27
CA ARG A 310 -12.36 11.22 -9.97
C ARG A 310 -13.41 10.54 -10.85
N ASP A 311 -13.15 10.41 -12.15
CA ASP A 311 -14.05 9.75 -13.08
C ASP A 311 -14.25 8.27 -12.76
N MET A 312 -13.17 7.57 -12.40
CA MET A 312 -13.22 6.15 -12.02
C MET A 312 -13.86 5.89 -10.66
N ASN A 313 -13.97 6.90 -9.80
CA ASN A 313 -14.69 6.80 -8.53
C ASN A 313 -16.16 7.26 -8.62
N LYS A 314 -16.65 7.67 -9.80
CA LYS A 314 -18.08 7.97 -9.97
C LYS A 314 -18.92 6.70 -9.72
N PRO A 315 -20.01 6.80 -8.93
CA PRO A 315 -20.89 5.67 -8.65
C PRO A 315 -21.38 4.99 -9.93
N THR A 316 -21.54 3.67 -9.86
CA THR A 316 -22.06 2.85 -10.95
C THR A 316 -23.23 2.02 -10.46
N GLU A 317 -24.19 1.80 -11.35
CA GLU A 317 -25.36 0.95 -11.07
C GLU A 317 -25.02 -0.54 -11.17
N LYS A 318 -23.97 -0.90 -11.91
CA LYS A 318 -23.51 -2.28 -12.12
C LYS A 318 -22.22 -2.51 -11.35
N ASP A 319 -22.07 -3.71 -10.79
CA ASP A 319 -20.78 -4.16 -10.25
C ASP A 319 -19.78 -4.27 -11.41
N GLU A 320 -18.80 -3.37 -11.43
CA GLU A 320 -17.74 -3.34 -12.44
C GLU A 320 -16.36 -3.15 -11.81
N ARG A 321 -15.33 -3.75 -12.42
CA ARG A 321 -13.93 -3.57 -12.03
C ARG A 321 -13.32 -2.45 -12.86
N ARG A 322 -12.57 -1.59 -12.19
CA ARG A 322 -11.91 -0.42 -12.77
C ARG A 322 -10.45 -0.42 -12.35
N TYR A 323 -9.54 -0.52 -13.32
CA TYR A 323 -8.10 -0.57 -13.08
C TYR A 323 -7.41 0.63 -13.72
N ILE A 324 -6.54 1.28 -12.96
CA ILE A 324 -5.58 2.25 -13.47
C ILE A 324 -4.26 1.51 -13.66
N LEU A 325 -3.79 1.43 -14.89
CA LEU A 325 -2.51 0.82 -15.22
C LEU A 325 -1.47 1.91 -15.44
N PHE A 326 -0.46 1.94 -14.58
CA PHE A 326 0.73 2.77 -14.76
C PHE A 326 1.76 1.98 -15.58
N ASP A 327 1.83 2.24 -16.88
CA ASP A 327 2.78 1.60 -17.81
C ASP A 327 3.94 2.54 -18.09
N GLY A 328 4.95 2.49 -17.22
CA GLY A 328 6.16 3.31 -17.32
C GLY A 328 7.13 3.05 -16.16
N ASP A 329 8.28 3.70 -16.23
CA ASP A 329 9.30 3.57 -15.20
C ASP A 329 8.85 4.17 -13.86
N VAL A 330 9.27 3.51 -12.78
CA VAL A 330 8.96 3.95 -11.41
C VAL A 330 10.08 4.84 -10.90
N ASP A 331 9.72 6.03 -10.41
CA ASP A 331 10.63 6.88 -9.66
C ASP A 331 9.90 7.52 -8.47
N ALA A 332 10.69 7.92 -7.46
CA ALA A 332 10.18 8.42 -6.19
C ALA A 332 9.42 9.76 -6.29
N LEU A 333 9.57 10.51 -7.38
CA LEU A 333 8.91 11.83 -7.50
C LEU A 333 7.42 11.69 -7.77
N TRP A 334 6.99 10.66 -8.50
CA TRP A 334 5.58 10.43 -8.78
C TRP A 334 4.99 9.31 -7.92
N ILE A 335 5.65 8.16 -7.74
CA ILE A 335 5.02 6.99 -7.11
C ILE A 335 4.68 7.20 -5.62
N GLU A 336 5.37 8.13 -4.95
CA GLU A 336 5.15 8.44 -3.54
C GLU A 336 4.12 9.58 -3.32
N ASN A 337 3.46 10.11 -4.35
CA ASN A 337 2.40 11.14 -4.24
C ASN A 337 1.00 10.55 -4.37
#